data_AF-A0A7W7VT20-F1
#
_entry.id   AF-A0A7W7VT20-F1
#
_cell.length_a   1.000
_cell.length_b   1.000
_cell.length_c   1.000
_cell.angle_alpha   90.00
_cell.angle_beta   90.00
_cell.angle_gamma   90.00
#
_symmetry.space_group_name_H-M   'P 1'
#
loop_
_entity.id
_entity.type
_entity.pdbx_description
1 polymer ?
#
loop_
_entity_poly.entity_id
_entity_poly.type
_entity_poly.pdbx_seq_one_letter_code
_entity_poly.pdbx_strand_id
1 'polypeptide(L)'
;MRFTRTRKRAAAAVIAAVAMAGIGVGTASSAQAASEGTYSFGTGGCSALEIIQLGGDGHDYMAIDPTANPGHCLFGVFNLNTWSWAYGATSSGAESPYIYDGPGQSLKACLIDTANNNTWACGPAN
;
A
#
# COMPACT_ATOMS: atom_id res chain seq x y z
N MET A 1 26.88 -39.86 57.35
CA MET A 1 25.92 -39.41 56.33
C MET A 1 26.48 -39.74 54.95
N ARG A 2 25.67 -40.40 54.09
CA ARG A 2 25.88 -40.57 52.64
C ARG A 2 26.04 -39.18 51.98
N PHE A 3 26.90 -38.94 50.99
CA PHE A 3 26.72 -39.42 49.62
C PHE A 3 28.04 -39.53 48.83
N THR A 4 27.97 -40.43 47.86
CA THR A 4 29.01 -41.07 47.07
C THR A 4 29.33 -40.29 45.78
N ARG A 5 30.62 -40.29 45.39
CA ARG A 5 31.24 -40.34 44.03
C ARG A 5 30.38 -39.84 42.85
N THR A 6 30.94 -39.04 41.93
CA THR A 6 31.66 -39.57 40.73
C THR A 6 32.23 -38.38 39.94
N ARG A 7 33.57 -38.27 39.78
CA ARG A 7 34.38 -38.66 38.61
C ARG A 7 33.86 -38.16 37.24
N LYS A 8 34.72 -37.41 36.55
CA LYS A 8 35.24 -37.58 35.16
C LYS A 8 35.46 -36.19 34.55
N ARG A 9 36.72 -35.76 34.42
CA ARG A 9 37.67 -36.02 33.32
C ARG A 9 37.34 -35.24 32.05
N ALA A 10 38.39 -34.53 31.63
CA ALA A 10 38.86 -34.35 30.26
C ALA A 10 38.10 -33.35 29.38
N ALA A 11 38.76 -32.20 29.23
CA ALA A 11 39.12 -31.56 27.97
C ALA A 11 38.57 -32.18 26.68
N ALA A 12 38.01 -31.32 25.83
CA ALA A 12 38.36 -31.29 24.40
C ALA A 12 37.91 -29.95 23.81
N ALA A 13 38.87 -29.17 23.33
CA ALA A 13 38.63 -28.12 22.35
C ALA A 13 38.22 -28.77 21.03
N VAL A 14 37.23 -28.21 20.34
CA VAL A 14 37.00 -28.49 18.92
C VAL A 14 36.86 -27.16 18.18
N ILE A 15 37.70 -27.06 17.16
CA ILE A 15 37.91 -25.97 16.23
C ILE A 15 36.90 -26.08 15.07
N ALA A 16 36.43 -24.91 14.62
CA ALA A 16 35.93 -24.53 13.29
C ALA A 16 34.82 -25.33 12.59
N ALA A 17 33.82 -24.58 12.11
CA ALA A 17 33.34 -24.72 10.74
C ALA A 17 32.80 -23.38 10.23
N VAL A 18 33.34 -22.95 9.10
CA VAL A 18 32.89 -21.83 8.26
C VAL A 18 31.70 -22.31 7.41
N ALA A 19 30.94 -21.32 6.94
CA ALA A 19 29.94 -21.35 5.86
C ALA A 19 28.49 -21.56 6.33
N MET A 20 27.63 -20.59 6.07
CA MET A 20 26.89 -20.49 4.81
C MET A 20 26.03 -19.22 4.80
N ALA A 21 26.02 -18.55 3.64
CA ALA A 21 25.02 -17.61 3.15
C ALA A 21 23.98 -17.14 4.18
N GLY A 22 24.22 -15.97 4.77
CA GLY A 22 23.15 -15.17 5.35
C GLY A 22 22.21 -14.77 4.21
N ILE A 23 21.15 -15.56 4.06
CA ILE A 23 19.89 -15.23 3.38
C ILE A 23 19.70 -13.72 3.54
N GLY A 24 19.69 -13.01 2.41
CA GLY A 24 19.37 -11.59 2.41
C GLY A 24 18.13 -11.43 3.27
N VAL A 25 18.27 -10.68 4.36
CA VAL A 25 17.13 -10.16 5.11
C VAL A 25 16.47 -9.21 4.13
N GLY A 26 15.69 -9.78 3.20
CA GLY A 26 14.59 -9.09 2.60
C GLY A 26 13.79 -8.65 3.81
N THR A 27 13.86 -7.37 4.11
CA THR A 27 12.81 -6.73 4.89
C THR A 27 11.54 -7.13 4.17
N ALA A 28 10.86 -8.15 4.68
CA ALA A 28 9.45 -8.31 4.45
C ALA A 28 8.90 -6.98 4.98
N SER A 29 8.79 -6.00 4.08
CA SER A 29 7.86 -4.90 4.22
C SER A 29 6.56 -5.62 4.52
N SER A 30 6.19 -5.63 5.80
CA SER A 30 4.88 -6.09 6.23
C SER A 30 3.92 -5.45 5.25
N ALA A 31 3.16 -6.26 4.51
CA ALA A 31 2.01 -5.76 3.79
C ALA A 31 1.21 -5.01 4.85
N GLN A 32 1.26 -3.68 4.80
CA GLN A 32 0.41 -2.86 5.63
C GLN A 32 -0.97 -3.20 5.09
N ALA A 33 -1.80 -3.85 5.92
CA ALA A 33 -3.18 -4.05 5.55
C ALA A 33 -3.74 -2.66 5.23
N ALA A 34 -4.30 -2.50 4.04
CA ALA A 34 -4.88 -1.25 3.64
C ALA A 34 -5.88 -0.79 4.69
N SER A 35 -5.97 0.53 4.90
CA SER A 35 -7.05 1.07 5.71
C SER A 35 -8.32 1.10 4.84
N GLU A 36 -9.07 0.00 4.81
CA GLU A 36 -10.40 -0.05 4.20
C GLU A 36 -11.25 1.13 4.66
N GLY A 37 -12.05 1.70 3.74
CA GLY A 37 -12.92 2.82 4.06
C GLY A 37 -13.28 3.70 2.88
N THR A 38 -13.95 4.81 3.20
CA THR A 38 -14.35 5.83 2.24
C THR A 38 -13.87 7.19 2.72
N TYR A 39 -13.09 7.89 1.89
CA TYR A 39 -12.44 9.15 2.25
C TYR A 39 -12.85 10.25 1.28
N SER A 40 -13.39 11.36 1.77
CA SER A 40 -13.73 12.50 0.93
C SER A 40 -12.55 13.44 0.75
N PHE A 41 -12.40 13.97 -0.47
CA PHE A 41 -11.39 14.97 -0.80
C PHE A 41 -11.88 15.88 -1.94
N GLY A 42 -11.25 17.04 -2.09
CA GLY A 42 -11.69 18.03 -3.08
C GLY A 42 -10.82 19.28 -3.15
N THR A 43 -10.96 20.01 -4.26
CA THR A 43 -10.36 21.34 -4.48
C THR A 43 -11.17 22.10 -5.54
N GLY A 44 -11.27 23.43 -5.39
CA GLY A 44 -11.82 24.33 -6.41
C GLY A 44 -13.20 23.98 -7.02
N GLY A 45 -14.04 23.30 -6.24
CA GLY A 45 -15.38 22.87 -6.67
C GLY A 45 -15.43 21.46 -7.27
N CYS A 46 -14.28 20.81 -7.45
CA CYS A 46 -14.16 19.39 -7.70
C CYS A 46 -14.15 18.62 -6.36
N SER A 47 -14.91 17.54 -6.26
CA SER A 47 -14.85 16.63 -5.11
C SER A 47 -15.06 15.19 -5.53
N ALA A 48 -14.46 14.27 -4.78
CA ALA A 48 -14.60 12.83 -4.98
C ALA A 48 -14.50 12.08 -3.65
N LEU A 49 -14.87 10.80 -3.69
CA LEU A 49 -14.60 9.82 -2.65
C LEU A 49 -13.52 8.87 -3.13
N GLU A 50 -12.58 8.55 -2.25
CA GLU A 50 -11.71 7.40 -2.37
C GLU A 50 -12.39 6.24 -1.67
N ILE A 51 -12.52 5.09 -2.34
CA ILE A 51 -13.15 3.90 -1.78
C ILE A 51 -12.13 2.79 -1.79
N ILE A 52 -11.80 2.25 -0.62
CA ILE A 52 -10.90 1.10 -0.43
C ILE A 52 -11.71 -0.02 0.19
N GLN A 53 -11.74 -1.18 -0.44
CA GLN A 53 -12.45 -2.35 0.06
C GLN A 53 -11.71 -3.65 -0.22
N LEU A 54 -11.96 -4.66 0.61
CA LEU A 54 -11.46 -6.01 0.40
C LEU A 54 -12.25 -6.71 -0.72
N GLY A 55 -11.54 -7.22 -1.71
CA GLY A 55 -12.06 -8.07 -2.77
C GLY A 55 -12.35 -9.50 -2.28
N GLY A 56 -13.10 -10.26 -3.10
CA GLY A 56 -13.44 -11.65 -2.79
C GLY A 56 -12.24 -12.62 -2.80
N ASP A 57 -11.10 -12.18 -3.32
CA ASP A 57 -9.80 -12.87 -3.32
C ASP A 57 -8.93 -12.54 -2.10
N GLY A 58 -9.41 -11.68 -1.19
CA GLY A 58 -8.68 -11.29 0.03
C GLY A 58 -7.60 -10.23 -0.20
N HIS A 59 -7.69 -9.49 -1.31
CA HIS A 59 -6.82 -8.35 -1.60
C HIS A 59 -7.59 -7.04 -1.59
N ASP A 60 -6.91 -5.94 -1.30
CA ASP A 60 -7.52 -4.61 -1.31
C ASP A 60 -7.68 -4.09 -2.74
N TYR A 61 -8.78 -3.36 -2.96
CA TYR A 61 -9.07 -2.70 -4.21
C TYR A 61 -9.51 -1.26 -3.95
N MET A 62 -9.05 -0.36 -4.81
CA MET A 62 -9.34 1.07 -4.74
C MET A 62 -10.21 1.54 -5.92
N ALA A 63 -11.18 2.40 -5.65
CA ALA A 63 -11.93 3.14 -6.66
C ALA A 63 -11.98 4.64 -6.31
N ILE A 64 -12.28 5.46 -7.31
CA ILE A 64 -12.62 6.88 -7.15
C ILE A 64 -14.05 7.12 -7.62
N ASP A 65 -14.85 7.78 -6.78
CA ASP A 65 -16.23 8.17 -7.08
C ASP A 65 -16.37 9.71 -7.10
N PRO A 66 -16.44 10.34 -8.29
CA PRO A 66 -16.66 11.79 -8.40
C PRO A 66 -18.00 12.22 -7.80
N THR A 67 -17.98 13.16 -6.83
CA THR A 67 -19.18 13.68 -6.18
C THR A 67 -19.55 15.10 -6.63
N ALA A 68 -18.60 15.86 -7.16
CA ALA A 68 -18.84 17.13 -7.84
C ALA A 68 -17.91 17.29 -9.04
N ASN A 69 -18.50 17.49 -10.22
CA ASN A 69 -17.79 17.66 -11.48
C ASN A 69 -18.41 18.83 -12.29
N PRO A 70 -18.05 20.08 -12.00
CA PRO A 70 -18.45 21.27 -12.77
C PRO A 70 -17.97 21.32 -14.24
N GLY A 71 -17.30 20.27 -14.74
CA GLY A 71 -16.86 20.18 -16.14
C GLY A 71 -15.39 20.56 -16.39
N HIS A 72 -14.67 20.99 -15.34
CA HIS A 72 -13.23 21.30 -15.37
C HIS A 72 -12.40 20.38 -14.46
N CYS A 73 -12.98 19.26 -14.01
CA CYS A 73 -12.35 18.31 -13.12
C CYS A 73 -11.89 17.08 -13.88
N LEU A 74 -10.71 16.56 -13.53
CA LEU A 74 -10.23 15.25 -13.95
C LEU A 74 -10.08 14.37 -12.71
N PHE A 75 -10.46 13.10 -12.82
CA PHE A 75 -10.48 12.13 -11.72
C PHE A 75 -9.70 10.87 -12.13
N GLY A 76 -9.03 10.23 -11.18
CA GLY A 76 -8.36 8.96 -11.45
C GLY A 76 -7.76 8.31 -10.22
N VAL A 77 -7.23 7.11 -10.41
CA VAL A 77 -6.44 6.38 -9.40
C VAL A 77 -4.98 6.48 -9.82
N PHE A 78 -4.15 7.06 -8.96
CA PHE A 78 -2.74 7.32 -9.23
C PHE A 78 -1.85 6.29 -8.52
N ASN A 79 -0.93 5.68 -9.27
CA ASN A 79 0.03 4.73 -8.74
C ASN A 79 1.32 5.46 -8.33
N LEU A 80 1.64 5.38 -7.04
CA LEU A 80 2.81 6.04 -6.45
C LEU A 80 4.11 5.30 -6.73
N ASN A 81 4.08 4.00 -6.99
CA ASN A 81 5.27 3.23 -7.36
C ASN A 81 5.76 3.60 -8.76
N THR A 82 4.84 3.78 -9.71
CA THR A 82 5.17 4.05 -11.12
C THR A 82 5.04 5.51 -11.52
N TRP A 83 4.49 6.36 -10.64
CA TRP A 83 4.18 7.76 -10.94
C TRP A 83 3.29 7.94 -12.17
N SER A 84 2.31 7.06 -12.32
CA SER A 84 1.38 7.04 -13.46
C SER A 84 -0.05 6.78 -13.02
N TRP A 85 -1.01 7.14 -13.87
CA TRP A 85 -2.41 6.75 -13.64
C TRP A 85 -2.56 5.23 -13.80
N ALA A 86 -3.07 4.57 -12.75
CA ALA A 86 -3.58 3.21 -12.86
C ALA A 86 -4.97 3.22 -13.54
N TYR A 87 -5.72 4.30 -13.33
CA TYR A 87 -6.95 4.62 -14.05
C TYR A 87 -7.07 6.14 -14.22
N GLY A 88 -7.57 6.58 -15.38
CA GLY A 88 -7.72 7.99 -15.71
C GLY A 88 -6.42 8.65 -16.18
N ALA A 89 -6.26 9.98 -16.05
CA ALA A 89 -7.27 10.91 -15.58
C ALA A 89 -8.45 11.03 -16.57
N THR A 90 -9.69 11.08 -16.07
CA THR A 90 -10.92 11.19 -16.87
C THR A 90 -11.80 12.34 -16.37
N SER A 91 -12.52 13.00 -17.27
CA SER A 91 -13.52 14.02 -16.91
C SER A 91 -14.91 13.43 -16.62
N SER A 92 -15.03 12.10 -16.54
CA SER A 92 -16.28 11.43 -16.21
C SER A 92 -16.73 11.79 -14.80
N GLY A 93 -18.05 11.94 -14.59
CA GLY A 93 -18.66 12.00 -13.26
C GLY A 93 -19.10 10.64 -12.72
N ALA A 94 -18.69 9.54 -13.36
CA ALA A 94 -19.00 8.18 -12.92
C ALA A 94 -17.83 7.59 -12.13
N GLU A 95 -18.17 6.70 -11.18
CA GLU A 95 -17.22 5.88 -10.44
C GLU A 95 -16.28 5.10 -11.38
N SER A 96 -15.01 5.00 -11.01
CA SER A 96 -14.05 4.15 -11.70
C SER A 96 -14.32 2.67 -11.47
N PRO A 97 -13.78 1.76 -12.30
CA PRO A 97 -13.59 0.39 -11.88
C PRO A 97 -12.74 0.30 -10.60
N TYR A 98 -12.88 -0.79 -9.87
CA TYR A 98 -11.99 -1.14 -8.76
C TYR A 98 -10.63 -1.60 -9.29
N ILE A 99 -9.57 -0.97 -8.79
CA ILE A 99 -8.18 -1.20 -9.18
C ILE A 99 -7.50 -1.99 -8.06
N TYR A 100 -6.79 -3.06 -8.42
CA TYR A 100 -6.06 -3.88 -7.46
C TYR A 100 -4.99 -3.06 -6.73
N ASP A 101 -5.08 -3.03 -5.40
CA ASP A 101 -4.21 -2.29 -4.48
C ASP A 101 -3.61 -3.22 -3.42
N GLY A 102 -3.33 -4.47 -3.83
CA GLY A 102 -2.73 -5.47 -2.96
C GLY A 102 -1.19 -5.35 -2.86
N PRO A 103 -0.52 -6.38 -2.32
CA PRO A 103 0.91 -6.34 -2.05
C PRO A 103 1.77 -5.84 -3.21
N GLY A 104 2.59 -4.82 -2.94
CA GLY A 104 3.49 -4.22 -3.92
C GLY A 104 2.88 -3.07 -4.73
N GLN A 105 1.61 -2.73 -4.48
CA GLN A 105 0.99 -1.49 -4.95
C GLN A 105 0.97 -0.45 -3.84
N SER A 106 0.96 0.82 -4.25
CA SER A 106 0.61 1.96 -3.42
C SER A 106 -0.16 2.93 -4.29
N LEU A 107 -1.48 2.92 -4.11
CA LEU A 107 -2.40 3.74 -4.89
C LEU A 107 -2.98 4.87 -4.02
N LYS A 108 -3.54 5.87 -4.70
CA LYS A 108 -4.42 6.88 -4.11
C LYS A 108 -5.40 7.39 -5.13
N ALA A 109 -6.59 7.79 -4.71
CA ALA A 109 -7.52 8.48 -5.57
C ALA A 109 -7.12 9.97 -5.65
N CYS A 110 -7.08 10.52 -6.85
CA CYS A 110 -6.73 11.91 -7.09
C CYS A 110 -7.70 12.58 -8.04
N LEU A 111 -7.85 13.89 -7.86
CA LEU A 111 -8.50 14.77 -8.81
C LEU A 111 -7.65 15.99 -9.12
N ILE A 112 -7.84 16.52 -10.32
CA ILE A 112 -7.20 17.73 -10.83
C ILE A 112 -8.29 18.72 -11.17
N ASP A 113 -8.20 19.91 -10.59
CA ASP A 113 -8.96 21.07 -11.03
C ASP A 113 -8.17 21.82 -12.11
N THR A 114 -8.62 21.70 -13.35
CA THR A 114 -7.98 22.32 -14.51
C THR A 114 -8.31 23.82 -14.65
N ALA A 115 -9.38 24.30 -14.02
CA ALA A 115 -9.71 25.72 -13.99
C ALA A 115 -8.83 26.50 -13.00
N ASN A 116 -8.37 25.83 -11.94
CA ASN A 116 -7.52 26.42 -10.89
C ASN A 116 -6.06 25.99 -11.04
N ASN A 117 -5.44 26.31 -12.19
CA ASN A 117 -4.01 26.09 -12.47
C ASN A 117 -3.55 24.63 -12.27
N ASN A 118 -4.40 23.66 -12.64
CA ASN A 118 -4.16 22.22 -12.45
C ASN A 118 -3.87 21.86 -10.99
N THR A 119 -4.63 22.40 -10.04
CA THR A 119 -4.48 22.08 -8.61
C THR A 119 -4.91 20.64 -8.35
N TRP A 120 -4.10 19.90 -7.59
CA TRP A 120 -4.38 18.51 -7.21
C TRP A 120 -4.99 18.42 -5.82
N ALA A 121 -5.92 17.50 -5.64
CA ALA A 121 -6.33 16.97 -4.35
C ALA A 121 -6.38 15.45 -4.44
N CYS A 122 -5.89 14.77 -3.41
CA CYS A 122 -5.93 13.31 -3.34
C CYS A 122 -6.41 12.86 -1.97
N GLY A 123 -6.98 11.67 -1.91
CA GLY A 123 -7.21 10.96 -0.66
C GLY A 123 -5.92 10.40 -0.06
N PRO A 124 -6.03 9.59 1.01
CA PRO A 124 -4.87 8.95 1.62
C PRO A 124 -4.13 8.05 0.63
N ALA A 125 -2.84 7.84 0.87
CA ALA A 125 -2.11 6.79 0.18
C ALA A 125 -2.38 5.47 0.91
N ASN A 126 -2.61 4.43 0.12
CA ASN A 126 -2.67 3.05 0.58
C ASN A 126 -1.32 2.35 0.39
#